data_AF-A0A2E1TU12-F1
#
_entry.id   AF-A0A2E1TU12-F1
#
_cell.length_a   1.000
_cell.length_b   1.000
_cell.length_c   1.000
_cell.angle_alpha   90.00
_cell.angle_beta   90.00
_cell.angle_gamma   90.00
#
_symmetry.space_group_name_H-M   'P 1'
#
loop_
_entity.id
_entity.type
_entity.pdbx_description
1 polymer ?
#
loop_
_entity_poly.entity_id
_entity_poly.type
_entity_poly.pdbx_seq_one_letter_code
_entity_poly.pdbx_strand_id
1 'polypeptide(L)'
;MKKNDTMTELESASRRNFLKLTAAGGFTAAMVAGAAGTLWSEEAVAQTAAEEREREAAADHTMLIATAYVLGASRSYPIMQLDLKENIQNATNGKVYVKLAPGGQLGAGGALVQKVQSGTIQAAQHSLSNFAPFAPAVDLINLPYFCGANQRFTNLVNSDAWISNVHPKVEAKGFKPLFYVVIDPRVVAVRKGGAGAVLSPSDLAGVKFRVPGSKMLQQYYRLVGANPTPVAWGETPSAIKQGVADALDPAVGALYVFGFKDILSHVTFTQAVPDSQVFSCNLEWFNSLPDDVQEGIEFASEVTSQQNLAKVPAARSYAMSELAKSGVEFHSLSQDQLAEWQAAGGYQRSEWDEFKVDLAGSMDAFSKLEEGANTRGRYYVHDA
;
A
#
# COMPACT_ATOMS: atom_id res chain seq x y z
N MET A 1 -31.16 -4.01 29.17
CA MET A 1 -29.99 -3.93 30.09
C MET A 1 -29.07 -5.15 29.99
N LYS A 2 -29.51 -6.41 30.09
CA LYS A 2 -28.60 -7.59 30.09
C LYS A 2 -27.68 -7.79 28.86
N LYS A 3 -28.04 -7.30 27.67
CA LYS A 3 -27.25 -7.49 26.44
C LYS A 3 -25.97 -6.64 26.40
N ASN A 4 -25.95 -5.50 27.10
CA ASN A 4 -24.78 -4.61 27.19
C ASN A 4 -23.70 -5.16 28.13
N ASP A 5 -24.09 -5.81 29.22
CA ASP A 5 -23.13 -6.33 30.21
C ASP A 5 -22.30 -7.46 29.60
N THR A 6 -22.93 -8.39 28.89
CA THR A 6 -22.23 -9.51 28.22
C THR A 6 -21.30 -9.04 27.10
N MET A 7 -21.68 -8.03 26.31
CA MET A 7 -20.78 -7.46 25.29
C MET A 7 -19.57 -6.78 25.93
N THR A 8 -19.79 -6.04 27.02
CA THR A 8 -18.71 -5.37 27.76
C THR A 8 -17.74 -6.38 28.39
N GLU A 9 -18.26 -7.49 28.91
CA GLU A 9 -17.45 -8.59 29.43
C GLU A 9 -16.62 -9.29 28.33
N LEU A 10 -17.21 -9.53 27.16
CA LEU A 10 -16.51 -10.13 26.00
C LEU A 10 -15.41 -9.20 25.45
N GLU A 11 -15.66 -7.89 25.37
CA GLU A 11 -14.65 -6.91 25.00
C GLU A 11 -13.51 -6.87 26.02
N SER A 12 -13.85 -6.89 27.31
CA SER A 12 -12.88 -6.94 28.40
C SER A 12 -12.04 -8.22 28.37
N ALA A 13 -12.67 -9.38 28.12
CA ALA A 13 -11.98 -10.66 27.95
C ALA A 13 -11.04 -10.65 26.74
N SER A 14 -11.52 -10.17 25.59
CA SER A 14 -10.72 -10.07 24.37
C SER A 14 -9.47 -9.18 24.56
N ARG A 15 -9.62 -8.03 25.25
CA ARG A 15 -8.49 -7.15 25.59
C ARG A 15 -7.50 -7.83 26.53
N ARG A 16 -7.97 -8.48 27.60
CA ARG A 16 -7.09 -9.22 28.52
C ARG A 16 -6.33 -10.33 27.81
N ASN A 17 -7.01 -11.11 26.97
CA ASN A 17 -6.41 -12.23 26.26
C ASN A 17 -5.42 -11.78 25.18
N PHE A 18 -5.68 -10.66 24.50
CA PHE A 18 -4.72 -10.03 23.60
C PHE A 18 -3.41 -9.64 24.32
N LEU A 19 -3.53 -9.02 25.50
CA LEU A 19 -2.35 -8.64 26.31
C LEU A 19 -1.60 -9.86 26.84
N LYS A 20 -2.33 -10.89 27.34
CA LYS A 20 -1.74 -12.17 27.75
C LYS A 20 -0.99 -12.83 26.60
N LEU A 21 -1.58 -12.89 25.41
CA LEU A 21 -0.97 -13.46 24.20
C LEU A 21 0.30 -12.71 23.82
N THR A 22 0.24 -11.39 23.80
CA THR A 22 1.41 -10.57 23.47
C THR A 22 2.57 -10.86 24.43
N ALA A 23 2.28 -11.05 25.72
CA ALA A 23 3.29 -11.33 26.74
C ALA A 23 3.84 -12.77 26.71
N ALA A 24 2.99 -13.77 26.47
CA ALA A 24 3.35 -15.19 26.63
C ALA A 24 3.52 -15.98 25.32
N GLY A 25 2.84 -15.58 24.25
CA GLY A 25 2.87 -16.19 22.91
C GLY A 25 3.45 -15.29 21.82
N GLY A 26 3.85 -14.06 22.18
CA GLY A 26 4.34 -13.06 21.25
C GLY A 26 3.22 -12.32 20.51
N PHE A 27 3.60 -11.18 19.92
CA PHE A 27 2.65 -10.30 19.26
C PHE A 27 1.98 -10.95 18.04
N THR A 28 2.69 -11.77 17.26
CA THR A 28 2.13 -12.43 16.07
C THR A 28 0.99 -13.38 16.43
N ALA A 29 1.14 -14.20 17.49
CA ALA A 29 0.06 -15.06 17.98
C ALA A 29 -1.18 -14.26 18.44
N ALA A 30 -0.97 -13.12 19.11
CA ALA A 30 -2.05 -12.21 19.48
C ALA A 30 -2.85 -11.72 18.25
N MET A 31 -2.13 -11.42 17.16
CA MET A 31 -2.74 -10.98 15.92
C MET A 31 -3.50 -12.08 15.18
N VAL A 32 -2.96 -13.30 15.12
CA VAL A 32 -3.62 -14.45 14.49
C VAL A 32 -4.92 -14.78 15.22
N ALA A 33 -4.91 -14.84 16.55
CA ALA A 33 -6.12 -15.08 17.35
C ALA A 33 -7.15 -13.95 17.17
N GLY A 34 -6.68 -12.70 17.04
CA GLY A 34 -7.54 -11.56 16.71
C GLY A 34 -8.22 -11.69 15.36
N ALA A 35 -7.47 -12.07 14.33
CA ALA A 35 -7.98 -12.29 12.98
C ALA A 35 -8.97 -13.47 12.90
N ALA A 36 -8.71 -14.55 13.65
CA ALA A 36 -9.61 -15.70 13.76
C ALA A 36 -10.88 -15.40 14.58
N GLY A 37 -10.94 -14.24 15.26
CA GLY A 37 -12.08 -13.88 16.11
C GLY A 37 -12.18 -14.74 17.37
N THR A 38 -11.08 -15.32 17.85
CA THR A 38 -11.04 -16.27 18.96
C THR A 38 -10.56 -15.66 20.29
N LEU A 39 -10.23 -14.36 20.31
CA LEU A 39 -9.71 -13.67 21.51
C LEU A 39 -10.61 -13.75 22.75
N TRP A 40 -11.91 -14.02 22.60
CA TRP A 40 -12.84 -14.17 23.71
C TRP A 40 -12.70 -15.53 24.43
N SER A 41 -12.05 -16.54 23.83
CA SER A 41 -11.84 -17.87 24.40
C SER A 41 -10.39 -18.05 24.85
N GLU A 42 -10.17 -18.29 26.15
CA GLU A 42 -8.81 -18.53 26.68
C GLU A 42 -8.18 -19.80 26.11
N GLU A 43 -8.97 -20.84 25.84
CA GLU A 43 -8.50 -22.11 25.27
C GLU A 43 -8.03 -21.94 23.83
N ALA A 44 -8.84 -21.32 22.97
CA ALA A 44 -8.49 -21.07 21.57
C ALA A 44 -7.27 -20.13 21.44
N VAL A 45 -7.18 -19.16 22.36
CA VAL A 45 -6.01 -18.28 22.53
C VAL A 45 -4.76 -19.09 22.89
N ALA A 46 -4.85 -19.99 23.88
CA ALA A 46 -3.72 -20.82 24.29
C ALA A 46 -3.26 -21.77 23.17
N GLN A 47 -4.22 -22.33 22.42
CA GLN A 47 -3.94 -23.14 21.24
C GLN A 47 -3.20 -22.35 20.16
N THR A 48 -3.71 -21.16 19.80
CA THR A 48 -3.04 -20.29 18.80
C THR A 48 -1.61 -19.93 19.22
N ALA A 49 -1.40 -19.67 20.52
CA ALA A 49 -0.06 -19.41 21.05
C ALA A 49 0.86 -20.62 20.96
N ALA A 50 0.35 -21.82 21.20
CA ALA A 50 1.11 -23.06 21.09
C ALA A 50 1.50 -23.33 19.64
N GLU A 51 0.54 -23.23 18.71
CA GLU A 51 0.76 -23.43 17.28
C GLU A 51 1.80 -22.46 16.71
N GLU A 52 1.71 -21.16 17.03
CA GLU A 52 2.70 -20.18 16.55
C GLU A 52 4.10 -20.41 17.15
N ARG A 53 4.20 -20.84 18.42
CA ARG A 53 5.50 -21.21 19.02
C ARG A 53 6.08 -22.47 18.40
N GLU A 54 5.25 -23.46 18.09
CA GLU A 54 5.68 -24.69 17.42
C GLU A 54 6.17 -24.40 16.00
N ARG A 55 5.42 -23.61 15.24
CA ARG A 55 5.82 -23.14 13.90
C ARG A 55 7.13 -22.36 13.94
N GLU A 56 7.27 -21.44 14.89
CA GLU A 56 8.50 -20.66 15.05
C GLU A 56 9.70 -21.54 15.41
N ALA A 57 9.52 -22.53 16.29
CA ALA A 57 10.57 -23.44 16.70
C ALA A 57 10.98 -24.45 15.62
N ALA A 58 10.05 -24.81 14.73
CA ALA A 58 10.27 -25.76 13.63
C ALA A 58 10.87 -25.12 12.37
N ALA A 59 10.82 -23.79 12.24
CA ALA A 59 11.31 -23.10 11.07
C ALA A 59 12.83 -22.92 11.06
N ASP A 60 13.43 -23.11 9.88
CA ASP A 60 14.86 -22.87 9.65
C ASP A 60 15.19 -21.36 9.59
N HIS A 61 14.20 -20.56 9.18
CA HIS A 61 14.34 -19.13 8.94
C HIS A 61 13.18 -18.34 9.52
N THR A 62 13.48 -17.14 10.02
CA THR A 62 12.45 -16.17 10.44
C THR A 62 12.44 -14.97 9.51
N MET A 63 11.27 -14.61 9.02
CA MET A 63 11.04 -13.43 8.20
C MET A 63 10.19 -12.42 8.96
N LEU A 64 10.79 -11.30 9.40
CA LEU A 64 10.03 -10.19 9.99
C LEU A 64 9.46 -9.30 8.88
N ILE A 65 8.12 -9.25 8.81
CA ILE A 65 7.37 -8.42 7.84
C ILE A 65 6.71 -7.25 8.58
N ALA A 66 7.09 -6.02 8.21
CA ALA A 66 6.56 -4.80 8.82
C ALA A 66 5.72 -3.94 7.87
N THR A 67 4.84 -3.13 8.44
CA THR A 67 3.89 -2.33 7.66
C THR A 67 3.22 -1.27 8.51
N ALA A 68 2.92 -0.12 7.90
CA ALA A 68 2.24 0.99 8.55
C ALA A 68 0.75 0.70 8.82
N TYR A 69 0.18 -0.31 8.18
CA TYR A 69 -1.25 -0.59 8.21
C TYR A 69 -1.59 -1.56 9.33
N VAL A 70 -2.66 -1.26 10.07
CA VAL A 70 -3.19 -2.15 11.12
C VAL A 70 -3.79 -3.43 10.50
N LEU A 71 -3.73 -4.54 11.23
CA LEU A 71 -4.42 -5.76 10.84
C LEU A 71 -5.94 -5.59 10.99
N GLY A 72 -6.69 -6.41 10.24
CA GLY A 72 -8.16 -6.36 10.22
C GLY A 72 -8.74 -5.20 9.39
N ALA A 73 -7.91 -4.33 8.80
CA ALA A 73 -8.35 -3.28 7.89
C ALA A 73 -8.80 -3.79 6.51
N SER A 74 -8.84 -5.11 6.29
CA SER A 74 -9.14 -5.76 5.00
C SER A 74 -10.48 -5.34 4.40
N ARG A 75 -11.45 -4.97 5.25
CA ARG A 75 -12.75 -4.47 4.81
C ARG A 75 -12.69 -3.09 4.16
N SER A 76 -11.71 -2.26 4.53
CA SER A 76 -11.57 -0.87 4.05
C SER A 76 -10.34 -0.63 3.18
N TYR A 77 -9.42 -1.56 3.15
CA TYR A 77 -8.18 -1.49 2.39
C TYR A 77 -7.77 -2.92 2.04
N PRO A 78 -7.38 -3.24 0.79
CA PRO A 78 -7.13 -4.61 0.35
C PRO A 78 -5.76 -5.13 0.83
N ILE A 79 -5.59 -5.14 2.15
CA ILE A 79 -4.40 -5.51 2.89
C ILE A 79 -4.17 -7.02 2.86
N MET A 80 -2.91 -7.45 2.78
CA MET A 80 -2.55 -8.84 2.51
C MET A 80 -1.56 -9.47 3.49
N GLN A 81 -1.32 -8.84 4.64
CA GLN A 81 -0.25 -9.25 5.56
C GLN A 81 -0.45 -10.65 6.12
N LEU A 82 -1.69 -10.99 6.50
CA LEU A 82 -2.05 -12.31 7.03
C LEU A 82 -1.99 -13.36 5.91
N ASP A 83 -2.54 -13.03 4.74
CA ASP A 83 -2.51 -13.93 3.59
C ASP A 83 -1.06 -14.21 3.15
N LEU A 84 -0.18 -13.20 3.14
CA LEU A 84 1.24 -13.36 2.84
C LEU A 84 1.96 -14.24 3.86
N LYS A 85 1.70 -14.04 5.16
CA LYS A 85 2.24 -14.89 6.24
C LYS A 85 1.89 -16.35 6.00
N GLU A 86 0.61 -16.64 5.80
CA GLU A 86 0.14 -18.01 5.62
C GLU A 86 0.67 -18.62 4.31
N ASN A 87 0.64 -17.88 3.20
CA ASN A 87 1.14 -18.37 1.91
C ASN A 87 2.64 -18.68 1.97
N ILE A 88 3.46 -17.84 2.59
CA ILE A 88 4.91 -18.09 2.73
C ILE A 88 5.16 -19.33 3.59
N GLN A 89 4.53 -19.42 4.75
CA GLN A 89 4.70 -20.57 5.64
C GLN A 89 4.29 -21.88 4.95
N ASN A 90 3.18 -21.87 4.21
CA ASN A 90 2.70 -23.06 3.50
C ASN A 90 3.57 -23.41 2.28
N ALA A 91 3.93 -22.43 1.45
CA ALA A 91 4.72 -22.67 0.23
C ALA A 91 6.17 -23.07 0.53
N THR A 92 6.69 -22.70 1.70
CA THR A 92 8.03 -23.11 2.17
C THR A 92 7.99 -24.38 3.03
N ASN A 93 6.83 -25.06 3.13
CA ASN A 93 6.62 -26.24 3.97
C ASN A 93 7.04 -26.02 5.44
N GLY A 94 6.80 -24.81 5.97
CA GLY A 94 7.14 -24.42 7.33
C GLY A 94 8.59 -23.99 7.55
N LYS A 95 9.46 -24.04 6.53
CA LYS A 95 10.87 -23.63 6.66
C LYS A 95 11.04 -22.14 6.97
N VAL A 96 10.08 -21.30 6.57
CA VAL A 96 10.05 -19.88 6.91
C VAL A 96 8.89 -19.60 7.84
N TYR A 97 9.20 -19.14 9.05
CA TYR A 97 8.20 -18.56 9.94
C TYR A 97 8.11 -17.04 9.75
N VAL A 98 6.90 -16.53 9.54
CA VAL A 98 6.67 -15.10 9.32
C VAL A 98 6.22 -14.43 10.60
N LYS A 99 7.02 -13.49 11.10
CA LYS A 99 6.66 -12.59 12.19
C LYS A 99 6.07 -11.30 11.63
N LEU A 100 4.94 -10.86 12.17
CA LEU A 100 4.26 -9.65 11.73
C LEU A 100 4.51 -8.47 12.69
N ALA A 101 4.88 -7.32 12.13
CA ALA A 101 4.96 -6.02 12.81
C ALA A 101 4.05 -4.97 12.12
N PRO A 102 2.71 -5.08 12.29
CA PRO A 102 1.73 -4.21 11.68
C PRO A 102 1.59 -2.87 12.41
N GLY A 103 0.77 -1.97 11.84
CA GLY A 103 0.32 -0.75 12.52
C GLY A 103 1.43 0.28 12.77
N GLY A 104 2.52 0.23 12.01
CA GLY A 104 3.59 1.23 12.09
C GLY A 104 4.52 1.08 13.28
N GLN A 105 4.52 -0.07 13.97
CA GLN A 105 5.39 -0.36 15.12
C GLN A 105 6.87 -0.13 14.83
N LEU A 106 7.30 -0.41 13.59
CA LEU A 106 8.68 -0.26 13.14
C LEU A 106 8.86 0.95 12.21
N GLY A 107 7.89 1.86 12.16
CA GLY A 107 7.89 3.07 11.34
C GLY A 107 6.90 3.01 10.18
N ALA A 108 6.92 4.05 9.35
CA ALA A 108 6.08 4.18 8.15
C ALA A 108 6.84 4.89 7.02
N GLY A 109 6.39 4.70 5.77
CA GLY A 109 7.01 5.34 4.60
C GLY A 109 8.49 4.97 4.46
N GLY A 110 9.35 5.97 4.19
CA GLY A 110 10.78 5.76 3.98
C GLY A 110 11.53 5.14 5.17
N ALA A 111 11.07 5.35 6.41
CA ALA A 111 11.69 4.76 7.58
C ALA A 111 11.60 3.21 7.58
N LEU A 112 10.51 2.64 7.06
CA LEU A 112 10.41 1.19 6.86
C LEU A 112 11.34 0.71 5.75
N VAL A 113 11.44 1.46 4.66
CA VAL A 113 12.30 1.12 3.52
C VAL A 113 13.77 1.02 3.97
N GLN A 114 14.23 1.97 4.77
CA GLN A 114 15.59 1.96 5.34
C GLN A 114 15.86 0.73 6.21
N LYS A 115 14.87 0.26 6.97
CA LYS A 115 15.01 -0.95 7.80
C LYS A 115 15.12 -2.22 6.95
N VAL A 116 14.39 -2.30 5.83
CA VAL A 116 14.57 -3.40 4.87
C VAL A 116 15.95 -3.31 4.22
N GLN A 117 16.33 -2.13 3.73
CA GLN A 117 17.60 -1.94 3.03
C GLN A 117 18.82 -2.30 3.90
N SER A 118 18.78 -1.96 5.19
CA SER A 118 19.83 -2.29 6.16
C SER A 118 19.79 -3.73 6.68
N GLY A 119 18.77 -4.51 6.32
CA GLY A 119 18.58 -5.87 6.83
C GLY A 119 18.07 -5.94 8.28
N THR A 120 17.70 -4.81 8.90
CA THR A 120 17.12 -4.77 10.25
C THR A 120 15.80 -5.55 10.32
N ILE A 121 15.03 -5.52 9.23
CA ILE A 121 13.84 -6.35 9.03
C ILE A 121 13.94 -7.02 7.65
N GLN A 122 13.40 -8.22 7.51
CA GLN A 122 13.53 -8.98 6.27
C GLN A 122 12.64 -8.45 5.16
N ALA A 123 11.44 -7.97 5.48
CA ALA A 123 10.56 -7.38 4.47
C ALA A 123 9.60 -6.34 5.04
N ALA A 124 9.05 -5.52 4.15
CA ALA A 124 7.97 -4.62 4.51
C ALA A 124 7.10 -4.24 3.31
N GLN A 125 5.92 -3.71 3.62
CA GLN A 125 5.01 -3.10 2.68
C GLN A 125 5.32 -1.61 2.54
N HIS A 126 5.44 -1.13 1.30
CA HIS A 126 5.72 0.28 0.99
C HIS A 126 4.83 0.81 -0.11
N SER A 127 4.36 2.06 0.02
CA SER A 127 3.80 2.79 -1.13
C SER A 127 4.91 3.00 -2.15
N LEU A 128 4.64 2.74 -3.44
CA LEU A 128 5.66 2.95 -4.47
C LEU A 128 6.17 4.38 -4.50
N SER A 129 5.32 5.37 -4.20
CA SER A 129 5.73 6.78 -4.11
C SER A 129 6.61 7.10 -2.90
N ASN A 130 6.54 6.32 -1.80
CA ASN A 130 7.46 6.44 -0.67
C ASN A 130 8.73 5.58 -0.85
N PHE A 131 8.67 4.58 -1.74
CA PHE A 131 9.77 3.69 -2.07
C PHE A 131 10.72 4.29 -3.13
N ALA A 132 10.18 5.11 -4.04
CA ALA A 132 10.90 5.77 -5.12
C ALA A 132 12.24 6.45 -4.72
N PRO A 133 12.37 7.16 -3.58
CA PRO A 133 13.66 7.71 -3.17
C PRO A 133 14.78 6.68 -2.96
N PHE A 134 14.43 5.41 -2.69
CA PHE A 134 15.36 4.31 -2.42
C PHE A 134 15.57 3.43 -3.66
N ALA A 135 14.50 3.20 -4.44
CA ALA A 135 14.52 2.47 -5.69
C ALA A 135 13.86 3.27 -6.82
N PRO A 136 14.57 4.24 -7.43
CA PRO A 136 13.96 5.24 -8.33
C PRO A 136 13.18 4.70 -9.52
N ALA A 137 13.59 3.54 -10.07
CA ALA A 137 12.93 2.95 -11.24
C ALA A 137 11.43 2.68 -11.02
N VAL A 138 11.02 2.39 -9.78
CA VAL A 138 9.59 2.17 -9.48
C VAL A 138 8.76 3.45 -9.58
N ASP A 139 9.39 4.64 -9.56
CA ASP A 139 8.68 5.91 -9.66
C ASP A 139 7.95 6.01 -11.00
N LEU A 140 8.37 5.28 -12.05
CA LEU A 140 7.65 5.14 -13.34
C LEU A 140 6.14 4.88 -13.19
N ILE A 141 5.73 4.23 -12.10
CA ILE A 141 4.31 4.00 -11.83
C ILE A 141 3.52 5.27 -11.52
N ASN A 142 4.19 6.29 -10.97
CA ASN A 142 3.61 7.59 -10.62
C ASN A 142 3.55 8.53 -11.84
N LEU A 143 3.85 8.02 -13.04
CA LEU A 143 3.77 8.80 -14.27
C LEU A 143 2.28 9.10 -14.56
N PRO A 144 1.86 10.38 -14.63
CA PRO A 144 0.43 10.70 -14.60
C PRO A 144 -0.32 10.18 -15.82
N TYR A 145 -1.42 9.47 -15.57
CA TYR A 145 -2.30 8.80 -16.53
C TYR A 145 -1.66 7.63 -17.29
N PHE A 146 -0.47 7.17 -16.87
CA PHE A 146 0.18 5.99 -17.45
C PHE A 146 -0.48 4.68 -16.97
N CYS A 147 -0.69 4.56 -15.64
CA CYS A 147 -1.30 3.40 -15.00
C CYS A 147 -2.43 3.79 -14.04
N GLY A 148 -3.19 4.83 -14.39
CA GLY A 148 -4.27 5.36 -13.57
C GLY A 148 -5.45 4.39 -13.35
N ALA A 149 -5.59 3.34 -14.17
CA ALA A 149 -6.58 2.27 -13.97
C ALA A 149 -5.91 1.04 -13.35
N ASN A 150 -6.59 0.34 -12.43
CA ASN A 150 -6.01 -0.81 -11.72
C ASN A 150 -5.65 -1.94 -12.68
N GLN A 151 -6.45 -2.18 -13.72
CA GLN A 151 -6.10 -3.20 -14.71
C GLN A 151 -4.80 -2.87 -15.46
N ARG A 152 -4.55 -1.61 -15.85
CA ARG A 152 -3.30 -1.20 -16.52
C ARG A 152 -2.11 -1.34 -15.59
N PHE A 153 -2.26 -0.94 -14.33
CA PHE A 153 -1.25 -1.17 -13.30
C PHE A 153 -0.92 -2.67 -13.15
N THR A 154 -1.95 -3.51 -13.03
CA THR A 154 -1.83 -4.97 -12.89
C THR A 154 -1.13 -5.58 -14.10
N ASN A 155 -1.48 -5.17 -15.33
CA ASN A 155 -0.82 -5.62 -16.54
C ASN A 155 0.67 -5.27 -16.52
N LEU A 156 1.00 -4.00 -16.23
CA LEU A 156 2.38 -3.51 -16.27
C LEU A 156 3.28 -4.28 -15.31
N VAL A 157 2.91 -4.33 -14.03
CA VAL A 157 3.80 -4.89 -12.98
C VAL A 157 3.99 -6.41 -13.09
N ASN A 158 3.16 -7.08 -13.87
CA ASN A 158 3.27 -8.50 -14.19
C ASN A 158 3.79 -8.77 -15.61
N SER A 159 4.19 -7.73 -16.36
CA SER A 159 4.72 -7.87 -17.72
C SER A 159 6.21 -8.20 -17.70
N ASP A 160 6.66 -8.94 -18.72
CA ASP A 160 8.09 -9.21 -18.94
C ASP A 160 8.90 -7.91 -19.04
N ALA A 161 8.33 -6.84 -19.60
CA ALA A 161 8.97 -5.54 -19.70
C ALA A 161 9.29 -4.95 -18.32
N TRP A 162 8.34 -5.02 -17.38
CA TRP A 162 8.57 -4.54 -16.01
C TRP A 162 9.55 -5.43 -15.26
N ILE A 163 9.40 -6.75 -15.36
CA ILE A 163 10.27 -7.72 -14.69
C ILE A 163 11.71 -7.58 -15.19
N SER A 164 11.93 -7.52 -16.51
CA SER A 164 13.28 -7.44 -17.08
C SER A 164 13.93 -6.05 -17.00
N ASN A 165 13.15 -4.98 -16.83
CA ASN A 165 13.67 -3.61 -16.79
C ASN A 165 13.75 -3.02 -15.38
N VAL A 166 12.67 -3.15 -14.60
CA VAL A 166 12.52 -2.45 -13.31
C VAL A 166 13.05 -3.31 -12.16
N HIS A 167 12.76 -4.61 -12.12
CA HIS A 167 13.21 -5.45 -10.99
C HIS A 167 14.74 -5.46 -10.83
N PRO A 168 15.58 -5.62 -11.88
CA PRO A 168 17.04 -5.56 -11.72
C PRO A 168 17.53 -4.23 -11.14
N LYS A 169 16.86 -3.12 -11.46
CA LYS A 169 17.19 -1.79 -10.92
C LYS A 169 16.79 -1.65 -9.45
N VAL A 170 15.72 -2.34 -9.02
CA VAL A 170 15.32 -2.43 -7.61
C VAL A 170 16.28 -3.32 -6.83
N GLU A 171 16.67 -4.46 -7.41
CA GLU A 171 17.66 -5.39 -6.86
C GLU A 171 19.03 -4.74 -6.69
N ALA A 172 19.48 -3.95 -7.67
CA ALA A 172 20.69 -3.14 -7.55
C ALA A 172 20.67 -2.12 -6.39
N LYS A 173 19.51 -1.88 -5.76
CA LYS A 173 19.35 -1.05 -4.56
C LYS A 173 19.21 -1.86 -3.26
N GLY A 174 19.38 -3.18 -3.33
CA GLY A 174 19.36 -4.09 -2.17
C GLY A 174 17.98 -4.64 -1.84
N PHE A 175 17.02 -4.59 -2.75
CA PHE A 175 15.65 -5.06 -2.52
C PHE A 175 15.24 -6.14 -3.52
N LYS A 176 14.66 -7.23 -3.04
CA LYS A 176 13.89 -8.17 -3.84
C LYS A 176 12.43 -7.72 -3.88
N PRO A 177 11.87 -7.31 -5.03
CA PRO A 177 10.42 -7.13 -5.16
C PRO A 177 9.71 -8.48 -4.97
N LEU A 178 8.70 -8.54 -4.12
CA LEU A 178 7.89 -9.75 -3.93
C LEU A 178 6.64 -9.69 -4.81
N PHE A 179 5.69 -8.81 -4.47
CA PHE A 179 4.52 -8.55 -5.29
C PHE A 179 4.02 -7.12 -5.08
N TYR A 180 3.22 -6.67 -6.04
CA TYR A 180 2.61 -5.35 -6.04
C TYR A 180 1.15 -5.45 -5.59
N VAL A 181 0.76 -4.57 -4.68
CA VAL A 181 -0.59 -4.51 -4.14
C VAL A 181 -1.39 -3.51 -4.95
N VAL A 182 -2.47 -3.99 -5.56
CA VAL A 182 -3.51 -3.15 -6.16
C VAL A 182 -4.40 -2.64 -5.04
N ILE A 183 -4.64 -1.33 -5.03
CA ILE A 183 -5.58 -0.69 -4.11
C ILE A 183 -6.63 0.04 -4.89
N ASP A 184 -6.27 1.19 -5.44
CA ASP A 184 -7.12 2.02 -6.28
C ASP A 184 -6.31 3.21 -6.79
N PRO A 185 -6.82 3.95 -7.77
CA PRO A 185 -6.23 5.20 -8.19
C PRO A 185 -6.21 6.22 -7.04
N ARG A 186 -5.17 7.05 -7.05
CA ARG A 186 -5.08 8.24 -6.23
C ARG A 186 -6.20 9.22 -6.57
N VAL A 187 -6.62 9.95 -5.54
CA VAL A 187 -7.67 10.99 -5.63
C VAL A 187 -7.05 12.35 -5.33
N VAL A 188 -7.82 13.43 -5.38
CA VAL A 188 -7.48 14.68 -4.71
C VAL A 188 -8.41 14.84 -3.51
N ALA A 189 -7.86 14.83 -2.32
CA ALA A 189 -8.61 14.98 -1.07
C ALA A 189 -8.27 16.33 -0.42
N VAL A 190 -9.31 17.08 -0.03
CA VAL A 190 -9.18 18.43 0.52
C VAL A 190 -9.67 18.45 1.96
N ARG A 191 -8.92 19.11 2.85
CA ARG A 191 -9.27 19.26 4.26
C ARG A 191 -10.49 20.16 4.46
N LYS A 192 -11.18 20.00 5.58
CA LYS A 192 -12.20 20.94 6.07
C LYS A 192 -11.60 22.35 6.17
N GLY A 193 -12.28 23.32 5.56
CA GLY A 193 -11.82 24.71 5.46
C GLY A 193 -10.71 24.93 4.43
N GLY A 194 -10.45 23.98 3.55
CA GLY A 194 -9.57 24.13 2.38
C GLY A 194 -10.31 24.70 1.15
N ALA A 195 -9.78 24.42 -0.04
CA ALA A 195 -10.25 24.99 -1.32
C ALA A 195 -11.65 24.53 -1.79
N GLY A 196 -12.29 23.58 -1.10
CA GLY A 196 -13.56 23.00 -1.53
C GLY A 196 -13.37 21.83 -2.51
N ALA A 197 -14.33 21.62 -3.40
CA ALA A 197 -14.24 20.62 -4.46
C ALA A 197 -13.20 21.07 -5.51
N VAL A 198 -12.35 20.14 -5.92
CA VAL A 198 -11.32 20.36 -6.95
C VAL A 198 -11.76 19.61 -8.19
N LEU A 199 -12.22 20.31 -9.24
CA LEU A 199 -12.80 19.70 -10.44
C LEU A 199 -11.92 19.93 -11.68
N SER A 200 -11.11 20.98 -11.67
CA SER A 200 -10.15 21.35 -12.71
C SER A 200 -8.76 21.57 -12.09
N PRO A 201 -7.68 21.52 -12.89
CA PRO A 201 -6.35 21.91 -12.41
C PRO A 201 -6.31 23.33 -11.82
N SER A 202 -7.13 24.25 -12.34
CA SER A 202 -7.15 25.64 -11.86
C SER A 202 -7.62 25.77 -10.40
N ASP A 203 -8.40 24.82 -9.89
CA ASP A 203 -8.85 24.79 -8.49
C ASP A 203 -7.71 24.47 -7.51
N LEU A 204 -6.55 24.02 -8.02
CA LEU A 204 -5.35 23.79 -7.21
C LEU A 204 -4.46 25.03 -7.07
N ALA A 205 -4.80 26.15 -7.71
CA ALA A 205 -4.00 27.37 -7.64
C ALA A 205 -3.78 27.83 -6.19
N GLY A 206 -2.52 27.84 -5.76
CA GLY A 206 -2.13 28.24 -4.40
C GLY A 206 -2.35 27.18 -3.32
N VAL A 207 -2.93 26.01 -3.65
CA VAL A 207 -3.19 24.93 -2.69
C VAL A 207 -1.88 24.30 -2.22
N LYS A 208 -1.64 24.30 -0.90
CA LYS A 208 -0.51 23.58 -0.29
C LYS A 208 -0.78 22.07 -0.36
N PHE A 209 -0.15 21.39 -1.29
CA PHE A 209 -0.45 20.00 -1.60
C PHE A 209 0.57 19.08 -0.94
N ARG A 210 0.15 18.22 -0.02
CA ARG A 210 1.05 17.22 0.55
C ARG A 210 1.32 16.14 -0.50
N VAL A 211 2.60 15.84 -0.72
CA VAL A 211 3.05 14.72 -1.56
C VAL A 211 4.00 13.79 -0.78
N PRO A 212 4.11 12.51 -1.15
CA PRO A 212 5.18 11.64 -0.66
C PRO A 212 6.53 12.00 -1.29
N GLY A 213 7.58 11.24 -0.98
CA GLY A 213 8.95 11.50 -1.48
C GLY A 213 9.17 11.33 -2.99
N SER A 214 8.17 10.89 -3.75
CA SER A 214 8.23 10.76 -5.22
C SER A 214 8.54 12.11 -5.87
N LYS A 215 9.55 12.12 -6.74
CA LYS A 215 9.89 13.31 -7.55
C LYS A 215 8.84 13.52 -8.64
N MET A 216 8.28 12.43 -9.18
CA MET A 216 7.27 12.51 -10.22
C MET A 216 5.96 13.12 -9.71
N LEU A 217 5.50 12.75 -8.50
CA LEU A 217 4.32 13.38 -7.90
C LEU A 217 4.54 14.86 -7.57
N GLN A 218 5.74 15.21 -7.08
CA GLN A 218 6.09 16.63 -6.88
C GLN A 218 6.03 17.42 -8.19
N GLN A 219 6.55 16.87 -9.29
CA GLN A 219 6.49 17.51 -10.59
C GLN A 219 5.04 17.61 -11.10
N TYR A 220 4.26 16.53 -10.97
CA TYR A 220 2.88 16.48 -11.45
C TYR A 220 2.03 17.55 -10.78
N TYR A 221 2.01 17.59 -9.44
CA TYR A 221 1.21 18.57 -8.70
C TYR A 221 1.64 20.01 -8.96
N ARG A 222 2.91 20.25 -9.28
CA ARG A 222 3.38 21.58 -9.75
C ARG A 222 2.83 21.92 -11.14
N LEU A 223 2.84 20.97 -12.07
CA LEU A 223 2.32 21.17 -13.43
C LEU A 223 0.81 21.44 -13.44
N VAL A 224 0.06 20.80 -12.54
CA VAL A 224 -1.39 21.04 -12.39
C VAL A 224 -1.72 22.21 -11.44
N GLY A 225 -0.74 23.09 -11.13
CA GLY A 225 -0.98 24.39 -10.49
C GLY A 225 -0.95 24.41 -8.96
N ALA A 226 -0.67 23.29 -8.31
CA ALA A 226 -0.55 23.22 -6.84
C ALA A 226 0.85 23.62 -6.34
N ASN A 227 0.95 23.78 -5.02
CA ASN A 227 2.22 23.98 -4.30
C ASN A 227 2.60 22.70 -3.53
N PRO A 228 3.28 21.72 -4.17
CA PRO A 228 3.59 20.45 -3.54
C PRO A 228 4.65 20.59 -2.44
N THR A 229 4.38 20.04 -1.26
CA THR A 229 5.29 19.94 -0.13
C THR A 229 5.47 18.48 0.27
N PRO A 230 6.69 17.92 0.20
CA PRO A 230 6.95 16.57 0.69
C PRO A 230 6.72 16.48 2.20
N VAL A 231 5.86 15.56 2.64
CA VAL A 231 5.64 15.26 4.07
C VAL A 231 5.64 13.75 4.27
N ALA A 232 6.38 13.28 5.27
CA ALA A 232 6.43 11.86 5.60
C ALA A 232 5.04 11.33 5.95
N TRP A 233 4.76 10.07 5.60
CA TRP A 233 3.41 9.51 5.78
C TRP A 233 2.95 9.53 7.25
N GLY A 234 3.86 9.22 8.19
CA GLY A 234 3.57 9.25 9.63
C GLY A 234 3.22 10.64 10.18
N GLU A 235 3.64 11.71 9.51
CA GLU A 235 3.40 13.10 9.92
C GLU A 235 2.17 13.71 9.22
N THR A 236 1.69 13.06 8.16
CA THR A 236 0.67 13.61 7.25
C THR A 236 -0.65 13.92 7.96
N PRO A 237 -1.22 13.05 8.83
CA PRO A 237 -2.45 13.39 9.54
C PRO A 237 -2.33 14.68 10.37
N SER A 238 -1.20 14.87 11.05
CA SER A 238 -0.93 16.09 11.82
C SER A 238 -0.79 17.31 10.91
N ALA A 239 -0.01 17.18 9.82
CA ALA A 239 0.20 18.26 8.86
C ALA A 239 -1.11 18.77 8.24
N ILE A 240 -2.01 17.87 7.85
CA ILE A 240 -3.33 18.24 7.29
C ILE A 240 -4.23 18.84 8.37
N LYS A 241 -4.24 18.26 9.58
CA LYS A 241 -5.05 18.80 10.70
C LYS A 241 -4.63 20.22 11.09
N GLN A 242 -3.33 20.49 11.09
CA GLN A 242 -2.73 21.78 11.44
C GLN A 242 -2.76 22.80 10.27
N GLY A 243 -3.15 22.39 9.06
CA GLY A 243 -3.16 23.25 7.89
C GLY A 243 -1.77 23.58 7.34
N VAL A 244 -0.76 22.75 7.64
CA VAL A 244 0.56 22.79 6.97
C VAL A 244 0.38 22.44 5.49
N ALA A 245 -0.52 21.50 5.20
CA ALA A 245 -1.01 21.22 3.86
C ALA A 245 -2.55 21.20 3.85
N ASP A 246 -3.14 21.58 2.72
CA ASP A 246 -4.58 21.71 2.52
C ASP A 246 -5.18 20.53 1.74
N ALA A 247 -4.36 19.84 0.95
CA ALA A 247 -4.77 18.70 0.15
C ALA A 247 -3.71 17.58 0.15
N LEU A 248 -4.14 16.38 -0.23
CA LEU A 248 -3.31 15.19 -0.40
C LEU A 248 -3.97 14.22 -1.38
N ASP A 249 -3.26 13.17 -1.80
CA ASP A 249 -3.71 12.27 -2.87
C ASP A 249 -3.81 10.73 -2.64
N PRO A 250 -3.78 10.15 -1.43
CA PRO A 250 -3.98 8.71 -1.27
C PRO A 250 -5.35 8.22 -1.77
N ALA A 251 -5.47 6.94 -2.12
CA ALA A 251 -6.77 6.34 -2.43
C ALA A 251 -7.72 6.38 -1.22
N VAL A 252 -9.03 6.31 -1.48
CA VAL A 252 -10.09 6.40 -0.45
C VAL A 252 -9.90 5.43 0.71
N GLY A 253 -9.42 4.21 0.44
CA GLY A 253 -9.11 3.22 1.48
C GLY A 253 -8.02 3.69 2.44
N ALA A 254 -6.96 4.30 1.93
CA ALA A 254 -5.88 4.85 2.77
C ALA A 254 -6.35 6.05 3.58
N LEU A 255 -7.17 6.94 2.99
CA LEU A 255 -7.77 8.06 3.70
C LEU A 255 -8.61 7.59 4.89
N TYR A 256 -9.42 6.55 4.71
CA TYR A 256 -10.22 5.98 5.79
C TYR A 256 -9.35 5.32 6.88
N VAL A 257 -8.45 4.41 6.50
CA VAL A 257 -7.64 3.61 7.45
C VAL A 257 -6.75 4.48 8.33
N PHE A 258 -6.23 5.59 7.81
CA PHE A 258 -5.37 6.51 8.56
C PHE A 258 -6.13 7.67 9.23
N GLY A 259 -7.47 7.56 9.33
CA GLY A 259 -8.26 8.45 10.18
C GLY A 259 -8.50 9.85 9.61
N PHE A 260 -8.47 10.02 8.28
CA PHE A 260 -8.73 11.32 7.66
C PHE A 260 -10.23 11.68 7.60
N LYS A 261 -11.13 10.76 7.97
CA LYS A 261 -12.60 10.96 7.88
C LYS A 261 -13.11 12.21 8.59
N ASP A 262 -12.49 12.57 9.72
CA ASP A 262 -12.92 13.74 10.51
C ASP A 262 -12.21 15.03 10.05
N ILE A 263 -11.22 14.92 9.16
CA ILE A 263 -10.32 15.98 8.73
C ILE A 263 -10.69 16.48 7.31
N LEU A 264 -11.24 15.61 6.46
CA LEU A 264 -11.55 15.92 5.05
C LEU A 264 -12.96 16.44 4.84
N SER A 265 -13.16 17.21 3.78
CA SER A 265 -14.48 17.66 3.30
C SER A 265 -14.79 17.19 1.88
N HIS A 266 -13.82 17.21 0.96
CA HIS A 266 -14.05 16.80 -0.44
C HIS A 266 -13.01 15.78 -0.89
N VAL A 267 -13.43 14.85 -1.74
CA VAL A 267 -12.59 13.89 -2.45
C VAL A 267 -13.00 13.88 -3.93
N THR A 268 -12.07 14.17 -4.82
CA THR A 268 -12.26 14.12 -6.28
C THR A 268 -11.48 12.97 -6.90
N PHE A 269 -12.16 12.13 -7.68
CA PHE A 269 -11.53 11.03 -8.42
C PHE A 269 -10.86 11.51 -9.71
N THR A 270 -9.62 12.03 -9.60
CA THR A 270 -8.81 12.45 -10.75
C THR A 270 -8.10 11.30 -11.47
N GLN A 271 -7.90 10.16 -10.78
CA GLN A 271 -7.30 8.93 -11.32
C GLN A 271 -5.92 9.15 -11.96
N ALA A 272 -5.17 10.13 -11.46
CA ALA A 272 -3.90 10.54 -12.05
C ALA A 272 -2.84 9.44 -11.99
N VAL A 273 -2.70 8.73 -10.88
CA VAL A 273 -1.73 7.64 -10.71
C VAL A 273 -2.33 6.56 -9.81
N PRO A 274 -1.82 5.31 -9.82
CA PRO A 274 -2.27 4.29 -8.88
C PRO A 274 -1.75 4.58 -7.45
N ASP A 275 -2.58 4.38 -6.42
CA ASP A 275 -2.10 4.29 -5.04
C ASP A 275 -1.53 2.90 -4.74
N SER A 276 -0.51 2.54 -5.49
CA SER A 276 0.09 1.21 -5.48
C SER A 276 1.06 1.02 -4.31
N GLN A 277 1.20 -0.23 -3.88
CA GLN A 277 2.20 -0.64 -2.90
C GLN A 277 3.02 -1.80 -3.45
N VAL A 278 4.16 -2.06 -2.81
CA VAL A 278 4.99 -3.24 -3.03
C VAL A 278 5.34 -3.84 -1.69
N PHE A 279 5.28 -5.18 -1.59
CA PHE A 279 6.05 -5.88 -0.58
C PHE A 279 7.44 -6.12 -1.15
N SER A 280 8.47 -5.66 -0.44
CA SER A 280 9.86 -5.89 -0.82
C SER A 280 10.63 -6.51 0.33
N CYS A 281 11.60 -7.33 -0.01
CA CYS A 281 12.47 -8.05 0.90
C CYS A 281 13.92 -7.54 0.78
N ASN A 282 14.70 -7.65 1.85
CA ASN A 282 16.15 -7.42 1.78
C ASN A 282 16.78 -8.46 0.84
N LEU A 283 17.47 -7.99 -0.20
CA LEU A 283 17.99 -8.88 -1.24
C LEU A 283 19.09 -9.82 -0.74
N GLU A 284 19.97 -9.33 0.14
CA GLU A 284 21.05 -10.15 0.71
C GLU A 284 20.49 -11.31 1.53
N TRP A 285 19.50 -11.03 2.39
CA TRP A 285 18.79 -12.07 3.14
C TRP A 285 18.10 -13.06 2.21
N PHE A 286 17.37 -12.58 1.20
CA PHE A 286 16.67 -13.45 0.26
C PHE A 286 17.64 -14.40 -0.47
N ASN A 287 18.75 -13.86 -0.98
CA ASN A 287 19.76 -14.64 -1.69
C ASN A 287 20.56 -15.59 -0.78
N SER A 288 20.49 -15.42 0.54
CA SER A 288 21.13 -16.33 1.51
C SER A 288 20.30 -17.59 1.78
N LEU A 289 19.03 -17.61 1.38
CA LEU A 289 18.12 -18.72 1.58
C LEU A 289 18.41 -19.85 0.57
N PRO A 290 18.12 -21.11 0.91
CA PRO A 290 18.11 -22.21 -0.05
C PRO A 290 17.15 -21.95 -1.23
N ASP A 291 17.48 -22.46 -2.43
CA ASP A 291 16.71 -22.22 -3.66
C ASP A 291 15.23 -22.61 -3.50
N ASP A 292 14.93 -23.74 -2.85
CA ASP A 292 13.55 -24.20 -2.64
C ASP A 292 12.76 -23.29 -1.69
N VAL A 293 13.45 -22.60 -0.77
CA VAL A 293 12.84 -21.59 0.11
C VAL A 293 12.59 -20.29 -0.68
N GLN A 294 13.53 -19.88 -1.53
CA GLN A 294 13.35 -18.71 -2.41
C GLN A 294 12.15 -18.91 -3.33
N GLU A 295 12.07 -20.06 -4.02
CA GLU A 295 10.95 -20.44 -4.89
C GLU A 295 9.62 -20.44 -4.13
N GLY A 296 9.61 -20.97 -2.90
CA GLY A 296 8.43 -20.96 -2.04
C GLY A 296 7.94 -19.55 -1.70
N ILE A 297 8.84 -18.61 -1.40
CA ILE A 297 8.51 -17.20 -1.12
C ILE A 297 7.98 -16.50 -2.38
N GLU A 298 8.57 -16.75 -3.54
CA GLU A 298 8.12 -16.17 -4.81
C GLU A 298 6.74 -16.70 -5.19
N PHE A 299 6.51 -18.00 -5.08
CA PHE A 299 5.20 -18.61 -5.32
C PHE A 299 4.14 -18.06 -4.36
N ALA A 300 4.47 -17.94 -3.06
CA ALA A 300 3.57 -17.32 -2.09
C ALA A 300 3.20 -15.88 -2.46
N SER A 301 4.17 -15.11 -2.95
CA SER A 301 3.98 -13.73 -3.40
C SER A 301 3.03 -13.63 -4.59
N GLU A 302 3.15 -14.54 -5.56
CA GLU A 302 2.25 -14.64 -6.71
C GLU A 302 0.82 -15.01 -6.29
N VAL A 303 0.65 -15.98 -5.38
CA VAL A 303 -0.68 -16.35 -4.85
C VAL A 303 -1.31 -15.18 -4.09
N THR A 304 -0.54 -14.49 -3.25
CA THR A 304 -1.02 -13.31 -2.51
C THR A 304 -1.42 -12.18 -3.44
N SER A 305 -0.67 -11.94 -4.52
CA SER A 305 -1.01 -10.95 -5.55
C SER A 305 -2.39 -11.21 -6.15
N GLN A 306 -2.71 -12.47 -6.49
CA GLN A 306 -4.02 -12.84 -7.04
C GLN A 306 -5.15 -12.63 -6.03
N GLN A 307 -4.93 -13.02 -4.76
CA GLN A 307 -5.90 -12.83 -3.69
C GLN A 307 -6.20 -11.35 -3.44
N ASN A 308 -5.21 -10.45 -3.62
CA ASN A 308 -5.40 -9.01 -3.48
C ASN A 308 -6.43 -8.46 -4.47
N LEU A 309 -6.39 -8.90 -5.73
CA LEU A 309 -7.26 -8.37 -6.81
C LEU A 309 -8.74 -8.52 -6.48
N ALA A 310 -9.12 -9.62 -5.82
CA ALA A 310 -10.50 -9.90 -5.42
C ALA A 310 -11.01 -8.97 -4.28
N LYS A 311 -10.11 -8.36 -3.50
CA LYS A 311 -10.47 -7.52 -2.34
C LYS A 311 -10.71 -6.06 -2.71
N VAL A 312 -10.17 -5.60 -3.83
CA VAL A 312 -10.18 -4.18 -4.25
C VAL A 312 -11.59 -3.55 -4.26
N PRO A 313 -12.61 -4.11 -4.95
CA PRO A 313 -13.89 -3.42 -5.13
C PRO A 313 -14.68 -3.29 -3.82
N ALA A 314 -14.64 -4.32 -2.98
CA ALA A 314 -15.31 -4.35 -1.69
C ALA A 314 -14.66 -3.37 -0.72
N ALA A 315 -13.32 -3.31 -0.68
CA ALA A 315 -12.57 -2.38 0.14
C ALA A 315 -12.87 -0.92 -0.21
N ARG A 316 -12.88 -0.60 -1.52
CA ARG A 316 -13.25 0.72 -2.06
C ARG A 316 -14.63 1.15 -1.57
N SER A 317 -15.63 0.29 -1.82
CA SER A 317 -17.04 0.57 -1.53
C SER A 317 -17.28 0.84 -0.04
N TYR A 318 -16.66 0.04 0.82
CA TYR A 318 -16.78 0.23 2.26
C TYR A 318 -16.10 1.50 2.75
N ALA A 319 -14.87 1.79 2.31
CA ALA A 319 -14.16 3.00 2.69
C ALA A 319 -14.93 4.27 2.27
N MET A 320 -15.46 4.30 1.05
CA MET A 320 -16.30 5.41 0.57
C MET A 320 -17.57 5.58 1.42
N SER A 321 -18.25 4.48 1.78
CA SER A 321 -19.43 4.53 2.63
C SER A 321 -19.14 5.15 4.00
N GLU A 322 -18.04 4.77 4.65
CA GLU A 322 -17.68 5.30 5.96
C GLU A 322 -17.22 6.76 5.92
N LEU A 323 -16.48 7.15 4.88
CA LEU A 323 -16.12 8.55 4.64
C LEU A 323 -17.35 9.43 4.38
N ALA A 324 -18.30 8.97 3.56
CA ALA A 324 -19.55 9.69 3.29
C ALA A 324 -20.38 9.91 4.55
N LYS A 325 -20.50 8.89 5.41
CA LYS A 325 -21.17 9.02 6.73
C LYS A 325 -20.53 10.06 7.64
N SER A 326 -19.24 10.34 7.43
CA SER A 326 -18.48 11.35 8.18
C SER A 326 -18.58 12.75 7.56
N GLY A 327 -19.39 12.91 6.50
CA GLY A 327 -19.64 14.17 5.82
C GLY A 327 -18.65 14.51 4.69
N VAL A 328 -17.88 13.53 4.21
CA VAL A 328 -17.00 13.73 3.04
C VAL A 328 -17.84 13.66 1.75
N GLU A 329 -17.70 14.68 0.91
CA GLU A 329 -18.35 14.77 -0.40
C GLU A 329 -17.44 14.19 -1.50
N PHE A 330 -18.01 13.34 -2.35
CA PHE A 330 -17.29 12.69 -3.44
C PHE A 330 -17.65 13.32 -4.78
N HIS A 331 -16.62 13.56 -5.61
CA HIS A 331 -16.74 14.21 -6.91
C HIS A 331 -16.10 13.33 -7.99
N SER A 332 -16.83 13.09 -9.07
CA SER A 332 -16.32 12.45 -10.27
C SER A 332 -16.17 13.49 -11.37
N LEU A 333 -15.10 13.38 -12.15
CA LEU A 333 -14.86 14.28 -13.27
C LEU A 333 -15.70 13.89 -14.48
N SER A 334 -16.19 14.88 -15.22
CA SER A 334 -16.65 14.67 -16.59
C SER A 334 -15.47 14.29 -17.50
N GLN A 335 -15.75 13.83 -18.72
CA GLN A 335 -14.71 13.55 -19.70
C GLN A 335 -13.91 14.82 -20.06
N ASP A 336 -14.58 15.96 -20.20
CA ASP A 336 -13.93 17.25 -20.50
C ASP A 336 -13.01 17.68 -19.36
N GLN A 337 -13.49 17.58 -18.11
CA GLN A 337 -12.66 17.87 -16.94
C GLN A 337 -11.45 16.95 -16.88
N LEU A 338 -11.63 15.63 -17.05
CA LEU A 338 -10.52 14.68 -17.08
C LEU A 338 -9.51 15.01 -18.19
N ALA A 339 -9.98 15.43 -19.37
CA ALA A 339 -9.12 15.85 -20.47
C ALA A 339 -8.30 17.10 -20.12
N GLU A 340 -8.85 18.06 -19.37
CA GLU A 340 -8.09 19.21 -18.86
C GLU A 340 -6.93 18.78 -17.95
N TRP A 341 -7.17 17.82 -17.04
CA TRP A 341 -6.12 17.29 -16.19
C TRP A 341 -5.03 16.54 -16.96
N GLN A 342 -5.44 15.73 -17.95
CA GLN A 342 -4.51 15.02 -18.83
C GLN A 342 -3.69 15.99 -19.67
N ALA A 343 -4.29 17.04 -20.21
CA ALA A 343 -3.58 18.07 -20.94
C ALA A 343 -2.58 18.83 -20.04
N ALA A 344 -2.96 19.13 -18.80
CA ALA A 344 -2.14 19.87 -17.86
C ALA A 344 -0.92 19.09 -17.35
N GLY A 345 -1.08 17.79 -17.05
CA GLY A 345 -0.03 17.02 -16.37
C GLY A 345 0.24 15.61 -16.90
N GLY A 346 -0.45 15.17 -17.96
CA GLY A 346 -0.35 13.79 -18.46
C GLY A 346 0.99 13.42 -19.07
N TYR A 347 1.27 12.12 -19.05
CA TYR A 347 2.57 11.57 -19.43
C TYR A 347 2.99 11.79 -20.89
N GLN A 348 2.07 12.22 -21.76
CA GLN A 348 2.36 12.59 -23.15
C GLN A 348 3.16 13.89 -23.26
N ARG A 349 3.20 14.71 -22.20
CA ARG A 349 3.96 15.95 -22.18
C ARG A 349 5.47 15.70 -22.18
N SER A 350 6.22 16.57 -22.84
CA SER A 350 7.69 16.48 -22.98
C SER A 350 8.44 16.65 -21.66
N GLU A 351 7.85 17.31 -20.67
CA GLU A 351 8.41 17.46 -19.32
C GLU A 351 8.64 16.13 -18.60
N TRP A 352 8.04 15.04 -19.12
CA TRP A 352 8.23 13.68 -18.61
C TRP A 352 9.32 12.89 -19.34
N ASP A 353 9.84 13.37 -20.47
CA ASP A 353 10.73 12.57 -21.31
C ASP A 353 12.06 12.26 -20.61
N GLU A 354 12.62 13.21 -19.85
CA GLU A 354 13.80 12.97 -19.02
C GLU A 354 13.53 11.89 -17.96
N PHE A 355 12.39 11.94 -17.26
CA PHE A 355 12.00 10.89 -16.31
C PHE A 355 11.86 9.52 -16.98
N LYS A 356 11.26 9.45 -18.18
CA LYS A 356 11.10 8.20 -18.92
C LYS A 356 12.47 7.61 -19.28
N VAL A 357 13.36 8.44 -19.83
CA VAL A 357 14.71 8.00 -20.23
C VAL A 357 15.53 7.59 -19.01
N ASP A 358 15.57 8.41 -17.97
CA ASP A 358 16.40 8.15 -16.78
C ASP A 358 15.96 6.88 -16.03
N LEU A 359 14.65 6.70 -15.88
CA LEU A 359 14.11 5.61 -15.06
C LEU A 359 13.95 4.31 -15.87
N ALA A 360 13.52 4.38 -17.13
CA ALA A 360 13.39 3.19 -17.99
C ALA A 360 14.71 2.81 -18.68
N GLY A 361 15.64 3.76 -18.83
CA GLY A 361 16.95 3.61 -19.46
C GLY A 361 16.99 4.05 -20.94
N SER A 362 15.84 4.16 -21.59
CA SER A 362 15.66 4.72 -22.94
C SER A 362 14.17 4.90 -23.25
N MET A 363 13.86 5.66 -24.29
CA MET A 363 12.48 5.74 -24.80
C MET A 363 11.98 4.40 -25.34
N ASP A 364 12.83 3.61 -25.99
CA ASP A 364 12.46 2.26 -26.46
C ASP A 364 12.10 1.33 -25.30
N ALA A 365 12.86 1.39 -24.21
CA ALA A 365 12.53 0.65 -23.00
C ALA A 365 11.20 1.11 -22.39
N PHE A 366 10.95 2.43 -22.38
CA PHE A 366 9.68 2.98 -21.94
C PHE A 366 8.50 2.52 -22.82
N SER A 367 8.65 2.52 -24.14
CA SER A 367 7.60 2.04 -25.06
C SER A 367 7.24 0.57 -24.81
N LYS A 368 8.20 -0.28 -24.45
CA LYS A 368 7.92 -1.67 -24.04
C LYS A 368 7.14 -1.76 -22.73
N LEU A 369 7.40 -0.86 -21.78
CA LEU A 369 6.59 -0.75 -20.56
C LEU A 369 5.16 -0.31 -20.90
N GLU A 370 5.00 0.65 -21.81
CA GLU A 370 3.68 1.07 -22.28
C GLU A 370 2.91 -0.06 -22.96
N GLU A 371 3.55 -0.82 -23.83
CA GLU A 371 2.99 -2.04 -24.43
C GLU A 371 2.57 -3.05 -23.35
N GLY A 372 3.43 -3.29 -22.36
CA GLY A 372 3.13 -4.15 -21.22
C GLY A 372 1.90 -3.69 -20.42
N ALA A 373 1.78 -2.39 -20.16
CA ALA A 373 0.61 -1.82 -19.46
C ALA A 373 -0.71 -2.00 -20.25
N ASN A 374 -0.64 -1.97 -21.58
CA ASN A 374 -1.79 -2.13 -22.47
C ASN A 374 -2.12 -3.59 -22.79
N THR A 375 -1.23 -4.54 -22.48
CA THR A 375 -1.40 -5.96 -22.78
C THR A 375 -2.02 -6.68 -21.59
N ARG A 376 -3.25 -7.19 -21.74
CA ARG A 376 -3.92 -7.95 -20.67
C ARG A 376 -3.25 -9.31 -20.47
N GLY A 377 -2.73 -9.53 -19.26
CA GLY A 377 -2.23 -10.83 -18.81
C GLY A 377 -3.33 -11.73 -18.25
N ARG A 378 -2.92 -12.76 -17.50
CA ARG A 378 -3.86 -13.68 -16.81
C ARG A 378 -4.55 -13.08 -15.58
N TYR A 379 -4.07 -11.94 -15.11
CA TYR A 379 -4.56 -11.27 -13.91
C TYR A 379 -5.65 -10.25 -14.25
N TYR A 380 -6.74 -10.29 -13.50
CA TYR A 380 -7.87 -9.39 -13.68
C TYR A 380 -8.28 -8.74 -12.37
N VAL A 381 -8.49 -7.42 -12.43
CA VAL A 381 -9.12 -6.63 -11.36
C VAL A 381 -10.46 -6.14 -11.87
N HIS A 382 -11.50 -6.35 -11.07
CA HIS A 382 -12.80 -5.76 -11.36
C HIS A 382 -12.78 -4.27 -11.02
N ASP A 383 -12.49 -3.44 -12.02
CA ASP A 383 -12.70 -2.00 -11.91
C ASP A 383 -14.17 -1.67 -12.18
N ALA A 384 -14.84 -1.11 -11.18
CA ALA A 384 -16.21 -0.60 -11.26
C ALA A 384 -16.34 0.61 -12.17
#